data_AF-A0A8X6HV65-F1
#
_entry.id   AF-A0A8X6HV65-F1
#
_cell.length_a   1.000
_cell.length_b   1.000
_cell.length_c   1.000
_cell.angle_alpha   90.00
_cell.angle_beta   90.00
_cell.angle_gamma   90.00
#
_symmetry.space_group_name_H-M   'P 1'
#
loop_
_entity.id
_entity.type
_entity.pdbx_description
1 polymer ?
#
loop_
_entity_poly.entity_id
_entity_poly.type
_entity_poly.pdbx_seq_one_letter_code
_entity_poly.pdbx_strand_id
1 'polypeptide(L)'
;MFRKNVKNELKIAIYKPLAAASYIPLPPKLKNKKAILNIKNEDQRCFLWCVLAHLHPVEANANRVSTYLKFQNELCTKNLTFPTPLNQIECFEEKNKISINVFGFEKEIFPLKITTKDFDKHVNLLLISNQEKRHYCLIKSLNRVLSDLTQHKSESFYCNYCLHRFVKKSVLDAHIVDCRKHKEQKIKMPENKWLEFENFKFNLPVPYTIYADFESLIVKINSSTPDPERSFTVPIANHIPCGYAYVVIGPDGNFKNPPAVYRGENAVDHFLKNIIKEEEDILNILKKIEPIHFSDENKLHFKNATHCHICEKPLLGDRVRDHDHLTGSYRVAAHNICNINYTLAKHIPVVIHNLRGPIYIGFSILDISKILMYNFHYEYIKSKYNTNAKLLFTDTDSLCYEIVTQDVYEDMEKDLHFFDTSDYPKTHPLYNEINKKVLGKMKDELSSSLAIEFVGLKPKMYSLKSAEMEKKTAKGVSKIIIQHQIRHFDYKETLLCRRRGLAKAQKIASHNHIVQTVSYQKSTLSPFDSKRYILQDGISTLAYGHFKI
;
A
#
# COMPACT_ATOMS: atom_id res chain seq x y z
N MET A 1 35.75 -18.40 -44.71
CA MET A 1 35.08 -19.10 -43.59
C MET A 1 35.55 -18.47 -42.28
N PHE A 2 34.86 -17.46 -41.74
CA PHE A 2 35.19 -16.90 -40.42
C PHE A 2 33.92 -16.42 -39.68
N ARG A 3 33.74 -17.00 -38.49
CA ARG A 3 32.79 -16.64 -37.44
C ARG A 3 33.17 -15.30 -36.82
N LYS A 4 32.19 -14.41 -36.55
CA LYS A 4 32.27 -13.45 -35.44
C LYS A 4 30.87 -13.07 -34.93
N ASN A 5 30.57 -13.53 -33.71
CA ASN A 5 29.39 -13.24 -32.90
C ASN A 5 29.44 -11.82 -32.31
N VAL A 6 28.31 -11.09 -32.29
CA VAL A 6 27.97 -10.15 -31.21
C VAL A 6 26.45 -10.18 -30.99
N LYS A 7 26.04 -10.71 -29.82
CA LYS A 7 24.67 -10.70 -29.25
C LYS A 7 24.29 -9.28 -28.82
N ASN A 8 23.05 -8.85 -29.06
CA ASN A 8 22.47 -7.67 -28.41
C ASN A 8 21.26 -8.06 -27.54
N GLU A 9 21.25 -7.44 -26.36
CA GLU A 9 20.71 -7.94 -25.09
C GLU A 9 19.44 -7.18 -24.71
N LEU A 10 18.38 -7.92 -24.38
CA LEU A 10 17.09 -7.38 -23.94
C LEU A 10 17.10 -7.24 -22.41
N LYS A 11 17.17 -6.00 -21.89
CA LYS A 11 17.08 -5.75 -20.44
C LYS A 11 15.63 -5.65 -19.98
N ILE A 12 15.06 -6.81 -19.65
CA ILE A 12 13.82 -6.94 -18.90
C ILE A 12 14.18 -7.31 -17.46
N ALA A 13 13.80 -6.48 -16.49
CA ALA A 13 13.81 -6.88 -15.09
C ALA A 13 12.63 -7.84 -14.84
N ILE A 14 12.89 -9.14 -15.04
CA ILE A 14 12.00 -10.20 -14.62
C ILE A 14 12.04 -10.20 -13.09
N TYR A 15 10.90 -9.98 -12.42
CA TYR A 15 10.76 -10.37 -11.01
C TYR A 15 10.77 -11.90 -10.95
N LYS A 16 11.97 -12.46 -10.93
CA LYS A 16 12.23 -13.81 -10.42
C LYS A 16 12.34 -13.65 -8.90
N PRO A 17 11.68 -14.48 -8.07
CA PRO A 17 12.07 -14.58 -6.68
C PRO A 17 13.57 -14.93 -6.67
N LEU A 18 14.38 -14.00 -6.19
CA LEU A 18 15.83 -14.09 -6.26
C LEU A 18 16.28 -15.25 -5.37
N ALA A 19 16.72 -16.29 -6.04
CA ALA A 19 17.17 -17.54 -5.47
C ALA A 19 18.67 -17.47 -5.17
N ALA A 20 19.09 -17.98 -4.02
CA ALA A 20 20.47 -17.90 -3.54
C ALA A 20 21.47 -18.85 -4.24
N ALA A 21 22.39 -18.29 -5.03
CA ALA A 21 23.43 -18.99 -5.78
C ALA A 21 24.76 -19.13 -5.00
N SER A 22 25.85 -19.35 -5.76
CA SER A 22 27.23 -19.56 -5.30
C SER A 22 27.77 -18.45 -4.39
N TYR A 23 28.87 -18.78 -3.70
CA TYR A 23 29.49 -17.98 -2.65
C TYR A 23 29.54 -16.46 -2.92
N ILE A 24 29.08 -15.69 -1.94
CA ILE A 24 29.24 -14.23 -1.87
C ILE A 24 30.03 -13.91 -0.59
N PRO A 25 31.11 -13.10 -0.64
CA PRO A 25 31.84 -12.73 0.58
C PRO A 25 30.95 -11.93 1.55
N LEU A 26 31.12 -12.19 2.85
CA LEU A 26 30.40 -11.42 3.88
C LEU A 26 30.85 -9.95 3.89
N PRO A 27 29.94 -8.99 4.11
CA PRO A 27 30.29 -7.61 4.41
C PRO A 27 31.29 -7.52 5.57
N PRO A 28 32.29 -6.61 5.54
CA PRO A 28 33.32 -6.51 6.57
C PRO A 28 32.76 -6.43 8.00
N LYS A 29 31.69 -5.64 8.19
CA LYS A 29 30.98 -5.50 9.49
C LYS A 29 30.50 -6.84 10.05
N LEU A 30 29.98 -7.72 9.21
CA LEU A 30 29.47 -9.04 9.62
C LEU A 30 30.60 -10.08 9.73
N LYS A 31 31.60 -10.01 8.84
CA LYS A 31 32.78 -10.89 8.86
C LYS A 31 33.55 -10.76 10.17
N ASN A 32 33.73 -9.55 10.67
CA ASN A 32 34.49 -9.26 11.89
C ASN A 32 33.83 -9.84 13.15
N LYS A 33 32.51 -10.05 13.14
CA LYS A 33 31.79 -10.65 14.28
C LYS A 33 32.10 -12.13 14.48
N LYS A 34 32.69 -12.82 13.50
CA LYS A 34 32.96 -14.27 13.55
C LYS A 34 31.75 -15.12 13.98
N ALA A 35 30.54 -14.64 13.68
CA ALA A 35 29.27 -15.21 14.14
C ALA A 35 28.47 -15.88 13.00
N ILE A 36 28.93 -15.72 11.77
CA ILE A 36 28.29 -16.23 10.56
C ILE A 36 29.27 -17.17 9.88
N LEU A 37 28.81 -18.38 9.54
CA LEU A 37 29.53 -19.32 8.71
C LEU A 37 29.07 -19.14 7.27
N ASN A 38 30.01 -18.75 6.42
CA ASN A 38 29.80 -18.58 5.00
C ASN A 38 30.48 -19.72 4.25
N ILE A 39 29.67 -20.63 3.69
CA ILE A 39 30.15 -21.84 3.02
C ILE A 39 30.47 -21.51 1.57
N LYS A 40 31.72 -21.77 1.18
CA LYS A 40 32.20 -21.59 -0.19
C LYS A 40 31.66 -22.70 -1.08
N ASN A 41 30.53 -22.44 -1.73
CA ASN A 41 29.93 -23.34 -2.70
C ASN A 41 29.98 -22.73 -4.11
N GLU A 42 30.18 -23.60 -5.11
CA GLU A 42 30.13 -23.24 -6.53
C GLU A 42 28.76 -23.59 -7.16
N ASP A 43 27.99 -24.43 -6.48
CA ASP A 43 26.64 -24.84 -6.87
C ASP A 43 25.54 -23.84 -6.42
N GLN A 44 24.27 -24.22 -6.61
CA GLN A 44 23.10 -23.44 -6.20
C GLN A 44 22.47 -23.95 -4.89
N ARG A 45 23.22 -24.74 -4.09
CA ARG A 45 22.70 -25.46 -2.91
C ARG A 45 23.12 -24.80 -1.59
N CYS A 46 23.51 -23.52 -1.59
CA CYS A 46 23.95 -22.83 -0.37
C CYS A 46 22.95 -22.90 0.79
N PHE A 47 21.64 -22.91 0.49
CA PHE A 47 20.58 -23.15 1.48
C PHE A 47 20.78 -24.50 2.19
N LEU A 48 20.88 -25.59 1.41
CA LEU A 48 21.06 -26.95 1.91
C LEU A 48 22.36 -27.07 2.70
N TRP A 49 23.46 -26.52 2.18
CA TRP A 49 24.75 -26.54 2.87
C TRP A 49 24.70 -25.81 4.22
N CYS A 50 24.00 -24.68 4.31
CA CYS A 50 23.85 -23.97 5.58
C CYS A 50 23.03 -24.77 6.60
N VAL A 51 21.95 -25.43 6.17
CA VAL A 51 21.16 -26.30 7.05
C VAL A 51 22.00 -27.49 7.51
N LEU A 52 22.70 -28.18 6.61
CA LEU A 52 23.58 -29.30 6.95
C LEU A 52 24.72 -28.89 7.89
N ALA A 53 25.32 -27.71 7.68
CA ALA A 53 26.38 -27.21 8.56
C ALA A 53 25.89 -26.82 9.95
N HIS A 54 24.60 -26.49 10.09
CA HIS A 54 23.99 -26.29 11.40
C HIS A 54 23.75 -27.63 12.11
N LEU A 55 23.29 -28.65 11.38
CA LEU A 55 23.03 -29.98 11.93
C LEU A 55 24.31 -30.75 12.26
N HIS A 56 25.37 -30.52 11.48
CA HIS A 56 26.65 -31.20 11.60
C HIS A 56 27.78 -30.18 11.75
N PRO A 57 27.87 -29.48 12.90
CA PRO A 57 28.89 -28.46 13.11
C PRO A 57 30.29 -29.10 13.09
N VAL A 58 31.21 -28.49 12.32
CA VAL A 58 32.61 -28.90 12.22
C VAL A 58 33.50 -27.68 12.51
N GLU A 59 34.63 -27.89 13.18
CA GLU A 59 35.57 -26.81 13.50
C GLU A 59 36.56 -26.54 12.35
N ALA A 60 37.21 -27.59 11.85
CA ALA A 60 38.17 -27.50 10.76
C ALA A 60 37.48 -27.48 9.39
N ASN A 61 37.89 -26.57 8.50
CA ASN A 61 37.37 -26.47 7.12
C ASN A 61 35.83 -26.38 7.03
N ALA A 62 35.19 -25.82 8.07
CA ALA A 62 33.74 -25.66 8.16
C ALA A 62 33.11 -24.88 7.00
N ASN A 63 33.92 -24.10 6.27
CA ASN A 63 33.49 -23.28 5.15
C ASN A 63 33.56 -24.00 3.80
N ARG A 64 33.93 -25.29 3.74
CA ARG A 64 34.04 -26.07 2.50
C ARG A 64 32.84 -27.00 2.30
N VAL A 65 32.32 -27.09 1.07
CA VAL A 65 31.22 -28.01 0.73
C VAL A 65 31.60 -29.47 0.93
N SER A 66 32.84 -29.85 0.62
CA SER A 66 33.33 -31.24 0.74
C SER A 66 33.16 -31.80 2.15
N THR A 67 33.20 -30.95 3.18
CA THR A 67 32.98 -31.31 4.58
C THR A 67 31.57 -31.90 4.82
N TYR A 68 30.56 -31.42 4.09
CA TYR A 68 29.16 -31.77 4.29
C TYR A 68 28.58 -32.69 3.21
N LEU A 69 29.36 -33.01 2.18
CA LEU A 69 28.91 -33.80 1.02
C LEU A 69 28.40 -35.18 1.43
N LYS A 70 29.00 -35.79 2.45
CA LYS A 70 28.56 -37.08 3.02
C LYS A 70 27.15 -37.07 3.61
N PHE A 71 26.64 -35.89 3.98
CA PHE A 71 25.32 -35.71 4.59
C PHE A 71 24.26 -35.20 3.59
N GLN A 72 24.61 -35.04 2.31
CA GLN A 72 23.76 -34.37 1.32
C GLN A 72 22.38 -35.04 1.11
N ASN A 73 22.26 -36.32 1.45
CA ASN A 73 21.04 -37.12 1.28
C ASN A 73 20.21 -37.27 2.57
N GLU A 74 20.64 -36.69 3.70
CA GLU A 74 19.90 -36.81 4.96
C GLU A 74 18.61 -35.99 5.00
N LEU A 75 18.52 -34.95 4.17
CA LEU A 75 17.39 -34.02 4.15
C LEU A 75 16.51 -34.29 2.93
N CYS A 76 15.20 -34.32 3.14
CA CYS A 76 14.23 -34.44 2.07
C CYS A 76 14.15 -33.14 1.27
N THR A 77 14.72 -33.15 0.07
CA THR A 77 14.70 -32.02 -0.89
C THR A 77 13.63 -32.18 -1.97
N LYS A 78 12.67 -33.11 -1.81
CA LYS A 78 11.58 -33.33 -2.79
C LYS A 78 10.73 -32.06 -2.91
N ASN A 79 10.53 -31.57 -4.14
CA ASN A 79 9.85 -30.30 -4.47
C ASN A 79 10.60 -29.03 -4.01
N LEU A 80 11.88 -29.14 -3.62
CA LEU A 80 12.73 -27.98 -3.39
C LEU A 80 13.45 -27.63 -4.69
N THR A 81 13.28 -26.40 -5.16
CA THR A 81 14.10 -25.89 -6.26
C THR A 81 15.40 -25.34 -5.70
N PHE A 82 16.49 -25.56 -6.44
CA PHE A 82 17.76 -24.88 -6.22
C PHE A 82 17.95 -23.86 -7.35
N PRO A 83 18.26 -22.61 -7.02
CA PRO A 83 18.51 -22.12 -5.67
C PRO A 83 17.20 -21.88 -4.89
N THR A 84 17.20 -22.05 -3.56
CA THR A 84 15.95 -22.14 -2.79
C THR A 84 15.30 -20.76 -2.55
N PRO A 85 14.10 -20.49 -3.11
CA PRO A 85 13.36 -19.25 -2.85
C PRO A 85 12.67 -19.29 -1.47
N LEU A 86 12.45 -18.12 -0.86
CA LEU A 86 11.88 -18.01 0.49
C LEU A 86 10.52 -18.70 0.64
N ASN A 87 9.69 -18.69 -0.40
CA ASN A 87 8.35 -19.29 -0.39
C ASN A 87 8.35 -20.82 -0.38
N GLN A 88 9.48 -21.48 -0.70
CA GLN A 88 9.60 -22.95 -0.63
C GLN A 88 10.14 -23.45 0.71
N ILE A 89 10.67 -22.55 1.55
CA ILE A 89 11.25 -22.92 2.84
C ILE A 89 10.20 -23.56 3.75
N GLU A 90 8.96 -23.06 3.76
CA GLU A 90 7.90 -23.64 4.60
C GLU A 90 7.63 -25.13 4.31
N CYS A 91 7.62 -25.51 3.03
CA CYS A 91 7.49 -26.92 2.64
C CYS A 91 8.70 -27.76 3.10
N PHE A 92 9.90 -27.17 3.11
CA PHE A 92 11.10 -27.83 3.60
C PHE A 92 11.08 -28.01 5.12
N GLU A 93 10.62 -27.01 5.86
CA GLU A 93 10.48 -27.02 7.32
C GLU A 93 9.59 -28.19 7.77
N GLU A 94 8.43 -28.37 7.14
CA GLU A 94 7.47 -29.42 7.49
C GLU A 94 7.96 -30.83 7.23
N LYS A 95 8.68 -31.03 6.11
CA LYS A 95 9.19 -32.33 5.68
C LYS A 95 10.36 -32.81 6.53
N ASN A 96 11.22 -31.89 6.96
CA ASN A 96 12.44 -32.21 7.69
C ASN A 96 12.31 -31.98 9.20
N LYS A 97 11.19 -31.41 9.67
CA LYS A 97 10.96 -31.03 11.08
C LYS A 97 12.05 -30.10 11.60
N ILE A 98 12.31 -29.03 10.84
CA ILE A 98 13.32 -27.99 11.16
C ILE A 98 12.65 -26.63 11.02
N SER A 99 12.79 -25.77 12.03
CA SER A 99 12.33 -24.39 12.03
C SER A 99 13.41 -23.48 11.44
N ILE A 100 13.08 -22.64 10.46
CA ILE A 100 14.05 -21.83 9.71
C ILE A 100 13.65 -20.36 9.67
N ASN A 101 14.49 -19.51 10.27
CA ASN A 101 14.43 -18.06 10.12
C ASN A 101 15.43 -17.60 9.06
N VAL A 102 15.02 -16.63 8.24
CA VAL A 102 15.87 -15.96 7.27
C VAL A 102 15.88 -14.46 7.53
N PHE A 103 17.07 -13.91 7.67
CA PHE A 103 17.30 -12.49 7.88
C PHE A 103 18.01 -11.85 6.68
N GLY A 104 17.74 -10.59 6.41
CA GLY A 104 18.45 -9.75 5.44
C GLY A 104 19.43 -8.79 6.12
N PHE A 105 20.33 -8.20 5.35
CA PHE A 105 21.27 -7.20 5.83
C PHE A 105 21.50 -6.09 4.80
N GLU A 106 21.33 -4.84 5.25
CA GLU A 106 21.70 -3.63 4.49
C GLU A 106 22.64 -2.76 5.35
N LYS A 107 22.08 -2.01 6.31
CA LYS A 107 22.82 -1.27 7.36
C LYS A 107 22.71 -1.97 8.72
N GLU A 108 21.55 -2.57 8.96
CA GLU A 108 21.17 -3.38 10.11
C GLU A 108 20.56 -4.70 9.61
N ILE A 109 20.39 -5.65 10.53
CA ILE A 109 19.71 -6.91 10.25
C ILE A 109 18.20 -6.75 10.41
N PHE A 110 17.45 -7.34 9.49
CA PHE A 110 15.99 -7.32 9.49
C PHE A 110 15.43 -8.69 9.08
N PRO A 111 14.24 -9.08 9.56
CA PRO A 111 13.62 -10.35 9.18
C PRO A 111 13.16 -10.34 7.71
N LEU A 112 13.45 -11.41 6.97
CA LEU A 112 12.93 -11.69 5.63
C LEU A 112 11.88 -12.80 5.63
N LYS A 113 12.07 -13.80 6.49
CA LYS A 113 11.09 -14.85 6.81
C LYS A 113 11.34 -15.29 8.24
N ILE A 114 10.31 -15.28 9.06
CA ILE A 114 10.34 -15.89 10.39
C ILE A 114 9.46 -17.13 10.34
N THR A 115 9.93 -18.22 10.93
CA THR A 115 9.17 -19.47 10.97
C THR A 115 7.98 -19.37 11.90
N THR A 116 6.84 -19.91 11.46
CA THR A 116 5.66 -20.15 12.31
C THR A 116 5.68 -21.54 12.95
N LYS A 117 6.64 -22.38 12.56
CA LYS A 117 6.78 -23.76 13.06
C LYS A 117 7.69 -23.77 14.29
N ASP A 118 7.38 -24.65 15.23
CA ASP A 118 8.14 -24.84 16.46
C ASP A 118 8.65 -26.28 16.54
N PHE A 119 9.72 -26.55 15.81
CA PHE A 119 10.43 -27.83 15.87
C PHE A 119 11.67 -27.69 16.75
N ASP A 120 12.16 -28.78 17.33
CA ASP A 120 13.33 -28.77 18.23
C ASP A 120 14.59 -28.15 17.59
N LYS A 121 14.74 -28.29 16.27
CA LYS A 121 15.88 -27.77 15.50
C LYS A 121 15.52 -26.42 14.89
N HIS A 122 16.20 -25.35 15.36
CA HIS A 122 16.03 -23.98 14.87
C HIS A 122 17.28 -23.47 14.14
N VAL A 123 17.14 -23.19 12.85
CA VAL A 123 18.21 -22.69 11.99
C VAL A 123 17.98 -21.22 11.67
N ASN A 124 18.95 -20.37 12.00
CA ASN A 124 18.96 -18.96 11.61
C ASN A 124 19.87 -18.77 10.40
N LEU A 125 19.33 -18.26 9.30
CA LEU A 125 20.05 -18.01 8.06
C LEU A 125 20.12 -16.51 7.79
N LEU A 126 21.23 -16.08 7.19
CA LEU A 126 21.39 -14.75 6.63
C LEU A 126 21.36 -14.86 5.10
N LEU A 127 20.44 -14.16 4.45
CA LEU A 127 20.41 -14.01 3.00
C LEU A 127 21.11 -12.70 2.63
N ILE A 128 22.31 -12.80 2.09
CA ILE A 128 23.02 -11.65 1.51
C ILE A 128 22.79 -11.61 0.01
N SER A 129 22.85 -10.41 -0.56
CA SER A 129 22.75 -10.20 -2.00
C SER A 129 23.84 -9.26 -2.48
N ASN A 130 24.40 -9.54 -3.65
CA ASN A 130 25.08 -8.54 -4.46
C ASN A 130 24.21 -8.22 -5.70
N GLN A 131 24.73 -7.46 -6.65
CA GLN A 131 23.99 -7.04 -7.85
C GLN A 131 23.52 -8.22 -8.72
N GLU A 132 24.08 -9.43 -8.56
CA GLU A 132 23.89 -10.56 -9.47
C GLU A 132 23.32 -11.82 -8.81
N LYS A 133 23.64 -12.05 -7.54
CA LYS A 133 23.41 -13.31 -6.82
C LYS A 133 22.93 -13.01 -5.41
N ARG A 134 22.19 -13.97 -4.85
CA ARG A 134 21.98 -14.07 -3.40
C ARG A 134 22.75 -15.25 -2.84
N HIS A 135 23.02 -15.29 -1.55
CA HIS A 135 23.71 -16.40 -0.92
C HIS A 135 23.21 -16.57 0.52
N TYR A 136 22.84 -17.78 0.89
CA TYR A 136 22.54 -18.09 2.29
C TYR A 136 23.84 -18.31 3.03
N CYS A 137 23.98 -17.67 4.19
CA CYS A 137 25.00 -17.94 5.18
C CYS A 137 24.33 -18.46 6.46
N LEU A 138 25.02 -19.32 7.20
CA LEU A 138 24.53 -19.80 8.49
C LEU A 138 24.86 -18.81 9.60
N ILE A 139 23.86 -18.33 10.33
CA ILE A 139 24.05 -17.55 11.56
C ILE A 139 24.28 -18.54 12.71
N LYS A 140 25.54 -18.62 13.19
CA LYS A 140 25.90 -19.49 14.33
C LYS A 140 25.51 -18.90 15.68
N SER A 141 25.47 -17.57 15.78
CA SER A 141 25.09 -16.87 17.01
C SER A 141 24.40 -15.56 16.70
N LEU A 142 23.08 -15.51 16.87
CA LEU A 142 22.30 -14.28 16.64
C LEU A 142 22.69 -13.18 17.63
N ASN A 143 22.97 -13.53 18.89
CA ASN A 143 23.41 -12.58 19.92
C ASN A 143 24.69 -11.84 19.51
N ARG A 144 25.71 -12.58 19.04
CA ARG A 144 26.96 -11.97 18.56
C ARG A 144 26.76 -11.16 17.28
N VAL A 145 25.84 -11.60 16.43
CA VAL A 145 25.47 -10.85 15.23
C VAL A 145 24.83 -9.50 15.55
N LEU A 146 24.09 -9.37 16.66
CA LEU A 146 23.36 -8.15 17.05
C LEU A 146 24.06 -7.31 18.13
N SER A 147 25.28 -7.68 18.53
CA SER A 147 26.07 -7.04 19.59
C SER A 147 26.20 -5.51 19.49
N ASP A 148 26.31 -4.98 18.27
CA ASP A 148 26.63 -3.56 18.03
C ASP A 148 25.41 -2.64 18.23
N LEU A 149 24.23 -3.21 18.51
CA LEU A 149 23.03 -2.43 18.83
C LEU A 149 23.11 -1.77 20.21
N THR A 150 24.12 -2.09 21.03
CA THR A 150 24.31 -1.48 22.35
C THR A 150 25.78 -1.19 22.64
N GLN A 151 26.03 -0.12 23.39
CA GLN A 151 27.38 0.22 23.89
C GLN A 151 27.76 -0.58 25.16
N HIS A 152 26.83 -1.33 25.73
CA HIS A 152 27.02 -2.08 26.97
C HIS A 152 27.65 -3.46 26.70
N LYS A 153 28.75 -3.79 27.38
CA LYS A 153 29.50 -5.04 27.21
C LYS A 153 28.91 -6.25 27.97
N SER A 154 27.68 -6.14 28.49
CA SER A 154 27.03 -7.23 29.22
C SER A 154 26.52 -8.32 28.27
N GLU A 155 26.44 -9.56 28.76
CA GLU A 155 25.76 -10.63 28.04
C GLU A 155 24.34 -10.19 27.68
N SER A 156 23.95 -10.44 26.43
CA SER A 156 22.68 -9.98 25.87
C SER A 156 22.05 -11.07 25.02
N PHE A 157 20.75 -11.26 25.22
CA PHE A 157 19.96 -12.32 24.60
C PHE A 157 18.98 -11.68 23.63
N TYR A 158 18.93 -12.16 22.40
CA TYR A 158 18.03 -11.61 21.38
C TYR A 158 16.95 -12.61 21.02
N CYS A 159 15.73 -12.10 20.85
CA CYS A 159 14.62 -12.90 20.35
C CYS A 159 14.79 -13.18 18.85
N ASN A 160 14.68 -14.47 18.47
CA ASN A 160 14.77 -14.90 17.07
C ASN A 160 13.61 -14.35 16.20
N TYR A 161 12.50 -13.91 16.81
CA TYR A 161 11.29 -13.48 16.10
C TYR A 161 11.25 -11.96 15.89
N CYS A 162 11.35 -11.17 16.97
CA CYS A 162 11.23 -9.70 16.92
C CYS A 162 12.57 -8.95 16.98
N LEU A 163 13.69 -9.66 17.15
CA LEU A 163 15.03 -9.10 17.31
C LEU A 163 15.19 -8.18 18.55
N HIS A 164 14.26 -8.22 19.50
CA HIS A 164 14.34 -7.46 20.75
C HIS A 164 15.42 -8.03 21.68
N ARG A 165 16.10 -7.12 22.40
CA ARG A 165 17.19 -7.46 23.32
C ARG A 165 16.67 -7.63 24.74
N PHE A 166 17.15 -8.68 25.40
CA PHE A 166 16.90 -8.99 26.80
C PHE A 166 18.21 -9.13 27.55
N VAL A 167 18.20 -8.73 28.82
CA VAL A 167 19.38 -8.83 29.71
C VAL A 167 19.50 -10.22 30.33
N LYS A 168 18.37 -10.92 30.55
CA LYS A 168 18.32 -12.25 31.15
C LYS A 168 17.65 -13.24 30.21
N LYS A 169 18.18 -14.46 30.13
CA LYS A 169 17.63 -15.54 29.31
C LYS A 169 16.20 -15.92 29.72
N SER A 170 15.90 -15.99 31.01
CA SER A 170 14.56 -16.29 31.52
C SER A 170 13.49 -15.30 31.05
N VAL A 171 13.83 -14.02 30.92
CA VAL A 171 12.91 -12.98 30.42
C VAL A 171 12.66 -13.13 28.93
N LEU A 172 13.71 -13.48 28.17
CA LEU A 172 13.55 -13.83 26.75
C LEU A 172 12.64 -15.05 26.58
N ASP A 173 12.82 -16.09 27.40
CA ASP A 173 12.03 -17.32 27.29
C ASP A 173 10.55 -17.06 27.58
N ALA A 174 10.24 -16.26 28.61
CA ALA A 174 8.88 -15.79 28.87
C ALA A 174 8.31 -14.97 27.69
N HIS A 175 9.12 -14.09 27.10
CA HIS A 175 8.71 -13.28 25.96
C HIS A 175 8.41 -14.10 24.69
N ILE A 176 9.19 -15.17 24.42
CA ILE A 176 9.02 -15.99 23.22
C ILE A 176 7.63 -16.63 23.15
N VAL A 177 7.05 -17.02 24.30
CA VAL A 177 5.73 -17.65 24.40
C VAL A 177 4.66 -16.83 23.68
N ASP A 178 4.72 -15.50 23.81
CA ASP A 178 3.77 -14.58 23.20
C ASP A 178 4.27 -14.00 21.89
N CYS A 179 5.55 -13.63 21.81
CA CYS A 179 6.13 -13.01 20.61
C CYS A 179 5.93 -13.86 19.35
N ARG A 180 6.02 -15.19 19.47
CA ARG A 180 5.86 -16.11 18.34
C ARG A 180 4.45 -16.15 17.74
N LYS A 181 3.43 -15.67 18.47
CA LYS A 181 2.02 -15.68 18.03
C LYS A 181 1.69 -14.53 17.07
N HIS A 182 2.61 -13.57 16.88
CA HIS A 182 2.38 -12.35 16.12
C HIS A 182 3.24 -12.30 14.83
N LYS A 183 2.80 -11.53 13.83
CA LYS A 183 3.51 -11.34 12.54
C LYS A 183 4.78 -10.50 12.71
N GLU A 184 5.64 -10.47 11.67
CA GLU A 184 7.00 -9.90 11.75
C GLU A 184 6.98 -8.40 12.10
N GLN A 185 7.46 -8.03 13.30
CA GLN A 185 7.52 -6.63 13.71
C GLN A 185 8.79 -6.33 14.55
N LYS A 186 9.59 -5.36 14.08
CA LYS A 186 10.58 -4.67 14.92
C LYS A 186 9.86 -3.49 15.55
N ILE A 187 9.53 -3.59 16.84
CA ILE A 187 8.90 -2.49 17.58
C ILE A 187 9.97 -1.40 17.81
N LYS A 188 9.81 -0.24 17.17
CA LYS A 188 10.59 0.96 17.46
C LYS A 188 9.68 1.93 18.20
N MET A 189 9.83 1.99 19.52
CA MET A 189 9.13 2.99 20.33
C MET A 189 9.72 4.39 20.04
N PRO A 190 8.89 5.46 20.09
CA PRO A 190 9.42 6.81 20.13
C PRO A 190 10.30 6.98 21.38
N GLU A 191 11.37 7.76 21.27
CA GLU A 191 12.27 8.04 22.39
C GLU A 191 11.56 8.85 23.48
N ASN A 192 10.59 9.67 23.09
CA ASN A 192 9.81 10.52 23.98
C ASN A 192 8.47 9.89 24.35
N LYS A 193 8.07 10.02 25.63
CA LYS A 193 6.77 9.60 26.16
C LYS A 193 5.60 10.36 25.52
N TRP A 194 5.83 11.61 25.14
CA TRP A 194 4.85 12.51 24.53
C TRP A 194 5.36 12.96 23.17
N LEU A 195 4.45 13.05 22.20
CA LEU A 195 4.72 13.62 20.89
C LEU A 195 4.10 15.01 20.85
N GLU A 196 4.92 16.02 20.60
CA GLU A 196 4.48 17.40 20.36
C GLU A 196 4.69 17.73 18.89
N PHE A 197 3.87 18.64 18.34
CA PHE A 197 4.11 19.14 17.00
C PHE A 197 5.26 20.14 17.04
N GLU A 198 6.34 19.87 16.32
CA GLU A 198 7.56 20.71 16.35
C GLU A 198 7.74 21.54 15.07
N ASN A 199 7.13 21.11 13.96
CA ASN A 199 7.35 21.73 12.65
C ASN A 199 6.29 22.79 12.31
N PHE A 200 6.18 23.81 13.17
CA PHE A 200 5.20 24.89 13.04
C PHE A 200 5.24 25.63 11.70
N LYS A 201 6.37 25.65 10.99
CA LYS A 201 6.48 26.20 9.63
C LYS A 201 5.48 25.63 8.62
N PHE A 202 4.98 24.41 8.83
CA PHE A 202 3.99 23.79 7.94
C PHE A 202 2.55 24.25 8.21
N ASN A 203 2.33 25.09 9.23
CA ASN A 203 1.03 25.73 9.47
C ASN A 203 0.83 26.94 8.53
N LEU A 204 1.90 27.45 7.91
CA LEU A 204 1.79 28.49 6.90
C LEU A 204 1.38 27.90 5.55
N PRO A 205 0.37 28.47 4.88
CA PRO A 205 0.09 28.12 3.50
C PRO A 205 1.28 28.48 2.60
N VAL A 206 1.45 27.70 1.53
CA VAL A 206 2.38 28.08 0.47
C VAL A 206 1.87 29.38 -0.18
N PRO A 207 2.72 30.41 -0.35
CA PRO A 207 2.26 31.72 -0.82
C PRO A 207 1.82 31.73 -2.28
N TYR A 208 2.39 30.84 -3.10
CA TYR A 208 2.01 30.68 -4.50
C TYR A 208 1.87 29.21 -4.85
N THR A 209 0.87 28.88 -5.68
CA THR A 209 0.66 27.53 -6.23
C THR A 209 0.36 27.63 -7.72
N ILE A 210 0.97 26.77 -8.52
CA ILE A 210 0.70 26.68 -9.96
C ILE A 210 -0.22 25.50 -10.22
N TYR A 211 -1.31 25.71 -10.94
CA TYR A 211 -2.18 24.63 -11.43
C TYR A 211 -2.05 24.55 -12.93
N ALA A 212 -1.81 23.35 -13.46
CA ALA A 212 -1.56 23.13 -14.87
C ALA A 212 -2.27 21.88 -15.40
N ASP A 213 -2.63 21.93 -16.68
CA ASP A 213 -3.17 20.79 -17.42
C ASP A 213 -2.67 20.79 -18.87
N PHE A 214 -2.67 19.61 -19.49
CA PHE A 214 -2.18 19.38 -20.85
C PHE A 214 -3.25 18.80 -21.75
N GLU A 215 -3.22 19.20 -23.01
CA GLU A 215 -3.99 18.58 -24.09
C GLU A 215 -3.08 17.72 -24.96
N SER A 216 -3.60 16.61 -25.46
CA SER A 216 -2.85 15.66 -26.28
C SER A 216 -3.63 15.21 -27.51
N LEU A 217 -2.95 15.14 -28.64
CA LEU A 217 -3.45 14.49 -29.85
C LEU A 217 -3.31 12.97 -29.72
N ILE A 218 -4.34 12.25 -30.15
CA ILE A 218 -4.32 10.79 -30.21
C ILE A 218 -4.01 10.37 -31.64
N VAL A 219 -2.75 9.98 -31.88
CA VAL A 219 -2.27 9.55 -33.20
C VAL A 219 -2.26 8.04 -33.27
N LYS A 220 -3.10 7.45 -34.13
CA LYS A 220 -3.16 6.00 -34.33
C LYS A 220 -1.83 5.49 -34.87
N ILE A 221 -1.41 4.32 -34.40
CA ILE A 221 -0.21 3.63 -34.89
C ILE A 221 -0.59 2.26 -35.45
N ASN A 222 0.08 1.86 -36.52
CA ASN A 222 -0.07 0.53 -37.10
C ASN A 222 0.90 -0.42 -36.41
N SER A 223 0.36 -1.27 -35.54
CA SER A 223 1.10 -2.35 -34.87
C SER A 223 0.90 -3.67 -35.61
N SER A 224 1.94 -4.53 -35.62
CA SER A 224 1.87 -5.88 -36.21
C SER A 224 0.83 -6.78 -35.54
N THR A 225 0.30 -7.73 -36.33
CA THR A 225 -0.69 -8.70 -35.90
C THR A 225 -0.15 -9.59 -34.77
N PRO A 226 -0.87 -9.69 -33.64
CA PRO A 226 -0.40 -10.46 -32.50
C PRO A 226 -0.78 -11.95 -32.59
N ASP A 227 0.00 -12.79 -31.91
CA ASP A 227 -0.21 -14.23 -31.76
C ASP A 227 -1.44 -14.52 -30.86
N PRO A 228 -2.50 -15.18 -31.37
CA PRO A 228 -3.72 -15.45 -30.61
C PRO A 228 -3.54 -16.40 -29.41
N GLU A 229 -2.44 -17.15 -29.32
CA GLU A 229 -2.20 -18.14 -28.26
C GLU A 229 -1.51 -17.55 -27.00
N ARG A 230 -1.13 -16.26 -27.01
CA ARG A 230 -0.39 -15.62 -25.91
C ARG A 230 -1.06 -14.33 -25.45
N SER A 231 -0.94 -13.99 -24.16
CA SER A 231 -1.37 -12.67 -23.68
C SER A 231 -0.41 -11.60 -24.19
N PHE A 232 -0.85 -10.77 -25.14
CA PHE A 232 -0.07 -9.65 -25.68
C PHE A 232 -0.69 -8.31 -25.31
N THR A 233 0.15 -7.28 -25.24
CA THR A 233 -0.27 -5.87 -25.18
C THR A 233 0.24 -5.20 -26.45
N VAL A 234 -0.67 -4.58 -27.20
CA VAL A 234 -0.41 -3.98 -28.50
C VAL A 234 -0.70 -2.49 -28.42
N PRO A 235 0.29 -1.62 -28.64
CA PRO A 235 0.08 -0.18 -28.67
C PRO A 235 -0.68 0.18 -29.96
N ILE A 236 -1.76 0.95 -29.82
CA ILE A 236 -2.68 1.28 -30.94
C ILE A 236 -2.76 2.79 -31.22
N ALA A 237 -2.37 3.63 -30.27
CA ALA A 237 -2.23 5.07 -30.49
C ALA A 237 -1.18 5.69 -29.55
N ASN A 238 -0.53 6.74 -29.99
CA ASN A 238 0.33 7.60 -29.18
C ASN A 238 -0.45 8.84 -28.73
N HIS A 239 -0.17 9.33 -27.52
CA HIS A 239 -0.65 10.60 -27.00
C HIS A 239 0.49 11.61 -27.13
N ILE A 240 0.34 12.59 -28.02
CA ILE A 240 1.34 13.62 -28.30
C ILE A 240 0.83 14.93 -27.70
N PRO A 241 1.49 15.48 -26.66
CA PRO A 241 1.11 16.77 -26.09
C PRO A 241 1.12 17.85 -27.17
N CYS A 242 0.02 18.58 -27.30
CA CYS A 242 -0.15 19.61 -28.33
C CYS A 242 -0.52 20.97 -27.75
N GLY A 243 -0.76 21.05 -26.45
CA GLY A 243 -1.00 22.29 -25.75
C GLY A 243 -1.05 22.11 -24.25
N TYR A 244 -1.06 23.23 -23.55
CA TYR A 244 -1.25 23.27 -22.10
C TYR A 244 -1.94 24.57 -21.70
N ALA A 245 -2.47 24.57 -20.48
CA ALA A 245 -2.85 25.77 -19.77
C ALA A 245 -2.30 25.71 -18.34
N TYR A 246 -1.84 26.84 -17.80
CA TYR A 246 -1.57 26.96 -16.37
C TYR A 246 -2.02 28.31 -15.80
N VAL A 247 -2.30 28.31 -14.51
CA VAL A 247 -2.60 29.49 -13.69
C VAL A 247 -1.70 29.51 -12.47
N VAL A 248 -1.32 30.71 -12.05
CA VAL A 248 -0.58 30.93 -10.80
C VAL A 248 -1.52 31.59 -9.81
N ILE A 249 -1.79 30.92 -8.68
CA ILE A 249 -2.60 31.43 -7.58
C ILE A 249 -1.68 32.10 -6.57
N GLY A 250 -1.98 33.35 -6.22
CA GLY A 250 -1.27 34.14 -5.22
C GLY A 250 -1.78 33.93 -3.79
N PRO A 251 -1.17 34.63 -2.81
CA PRO A 251 -1.48 34.45 -1.39
C PRO A 251 -2.89 34.93 -1.01
N ASP A 252 -3.49 35.80 -1.82
CA ASP A 252 -4.87 36.30 -1.69
C ASP A 252 -5.91 35.36 -2.32
N GLY A 253 -5.48 34.24 -2.90
CA GLY A 253 -6.34 33.29 -3.61
C GLY A 253 -6.69 33.70 -5.04
N ASN A 254 -6.19 34.85 -5.53
CA ASN A 254 -6.46 35.34 -6.88
C ASN A 254 -5.35 34.92 -7.86
N PHE A 255 -5.64 35.07 -9.16
CA PHE A 255 -4.65 34.85 -10.19
C PHE A 255 -3.57 35.95 -10.15
N LYS A 256 -2.28 35.56 -10.07
CA LYS A 256 -1.15 36.48 -10.25
C LYS A 256 -1.17 37.13 -11.64
N ASN A 257 -1.47 36.32 -12.66
CA ASN A 257 -1.54 36.70 -14.07
C ASN A 257 -2.72 35.97 -14.74
N PRO A 258 -3.26 36.47 -15.86
CA PRO A 258 -4.21 35.72 -16.67
C PRO A 258 -3.70 34.31 -17.04
N PRO A 259 -4.59 33.32 -17.25
CA PRO A 259 -4.18 31.96 -17.60
C PRO A 259 -3.22 31.92 -18.79
N ALA A 260 -2.06 31.29 -18.61
CA ALA A 260 -1.09 31.09 -19.67
C ALA A 260 -1.50 29.87 -20.48
N VAL A 261 -1.78 30.07 -21.77
CA VAL A 261 -2.24 29.02 -22.68
C VAL A 261 -1.26 28.93 -23.85
N TYR A 262 -0.93 27.71 -24.24
CA TYR A 262 -0.08 27.44 -25.40
C TYR A 262 -0.60 26.27 -26.21
N ARG A 263 -0.45 26.35 -27.54
CA ARG A 263 -0.72 25.27 -28.49
C ARG A 263 0.40 25.19 -29.53
N GLY A 264 1.00 24.02 -29.69
CA GLY A 264 2.13 23.81 -30.59
C GLY A 264 2.81 22.46 -30.36
N GLU A 265 3.67 22.04 -31.30
CA GLU A 265 4.35 20.74 -31.29
C GLU A 265 5.35 20.57 -30.14
N ASN A 266 5.90 21.68 -29.63
CA ASN A 266 6.86 21.74 -28.53
C ASN A 266 6.20 22.13 -27.19
N ALA A 267 4.93 21.75 -26.98
CA ALA A 267 4.15 22.13 -25.80
C ALA A 267 4.84 21.80 -24.47
N VAL A 268 5.50 20.64 -24.36
CA VAL A 268 6.21 20.23 -23.12
C VAL A 268 7.43 21.12 -22.85
N ASP A 269 8.29 21.35 -23.84
CA ASP A 269 9.48 22.18 -23.67
C ASP A 269 9.11 23.63 -23.38
N HIS A 270 8.08 24.14 -24.05
CA HIS A 270 7.57 25.49 -23.82
C HIS A 270 6.98 25.63 -22.41
N PHE A 271 6.24 24.63 -21.93
CA PHE A 271 5.71 24.59 -20.57
C PHE A 271 6.84 24.67 -19.52
N LEU A 272 7.84 23.80 -19.63
CA LEU A 272 8.93 23.73 -18.65
C LEU A 272 9.70 25.06 -18.56
N LYS A 273 9.98 25.70 -19.71
CA LYS A 273 10.61 27.02 -19.75
C LYS A 273 9.76 28.09 -19.05
N ASN A 274 8.45 28.09 -19.25
CA ASN A 274 7.56 29.04 -18.60
C ASN A 274 7.46 28.80 -17.09
N ILE A 275 7.42 27.55 -16.63
CA ILE A 275 7.39 27.23 -15.19
C ILE A 275 8.67 27.69 -14.49
N ILE A 276 9.84 27.49 -15.11
CA ILE A 276 11.12 27.99 -14.56
C ILE A 276 11.10 29.52 -14.46
N LYS A 277 10.57 30.20 -15.47
CA LYS A 277 10.43 31.66 -15.44
C LYS A 277 9.48 32.13 -14.32
N GLU A 278 8.34 31.47 -14.14
CA GLU A 278 7.43 31.79 -13.03
C GLU A 278 8.08 31.54 -11.67
N GLU A 279 8.87 30.46 -11.53
CA GLU A 279 9.66 30.20 -10.32
C GLU A 279 10.62 31.36 -10.01
N GLU A 280 11.39 31.81 -11.00
CA GLU A 280 12.31 32.95 -10.83
C GLU A 280 11.58 34.22 -10.40
N ASP A 281 10.48 34.55 -11.08
CA ASP A 281 9.66 35.73 -10.79
C ASP A 281 9.08 35.67 -9.36
N ILE A 282 8.48 34.54 -8.99
CA ILE A 282 7.88 34.33 -7.66
C ILE A 282 8.96 34.38 -6.57
N LEU A 283 10.10 33.72 -6.76
CA LEU A 283 11.19 33.74 -5.79
C LEU A 283 11.75 35.15 -5.59
N ASN A 284 11.76 35.99 -6.63
CA ASN A 284 12.17 37.38 -6.50
C ASN A 284 11.15 38.23 -5.73
N ILE A 285 9.85 37.92 -5.80
CA ILE A 285 8.82 38.51 -4.94
C ILE A 285 9.04 38.06 -3.49
N LEU A 286 9.17 36.74 -3.25
CA LEU A 286 9.33 36.18 -1.90
C LEU A 286 10.63 36.61 -1.18
N LYS A 287 11.62 37.14 -1.91
CA LYS A 287 12.84 37.72 -1.34
C LYS A 287 12.61 39.12 -0.74
N LYS A 288 11.59 39.85 -1.20
CA LYS A 288 11.25 41.17 -0.68
C LYS A 288 10.43 40.98 0.58
N ILE A 289 10.87 41.58 1.68
CA ILE A 289 10.16 41.55 2.96
C ILE A 289 9.51 42.92 3.12
N GLU A 290 8.18 42.92 3.15
CA GLU A 290 7.41 44.14 3.41
C GLU A 290 7.56 44.57 4.87
N PRO A 291 7.90 45.84 5.15
CA PRO A 291 8.00 46.35 6.51
C PRO A 291 6.67 46.21 7.26
N ILE A 292 6.76 45.93 8.56
CA ILE A 292 5.57 45.75 9.40
C ILE A 292 4.68 47.01 9.45
N HIS A 293 3.40 46.84 9.13
CA HIS A 293 2.34 47.81 9.38
C HIS A 293 1.81 47.66 10.81
N PHE A 294 2.18 48.59 11.68
CA PHE A 294 1.91 48.48 13.12
C PHE A 294 1.05 49.64 13.63
N SER A 295 -0.28 49.45 13.54
CA SER A 295 -1.29 50.39 14.04
C SER A 295 -1.32 50.47 15.57
N ASP A 296 -2.01 51.48 16.11
CA ASP A 296 -2.18 51.64 17.56
C ASP A 296 -3.00 50.49 18.19
N GLU A 297 -3.96 49.94 17.46
CA GLU A 297 -4.69 48.73 17.86
C GLU A 297 -3.74 47.51 17.98
N ASN A 298 -2.84 47.34 17.00
CA ASN A 298 -1.84 46.28 17.04
C ASN A 298 -0.87 46.43 18.22
N LYS A 299 -0.52 47.67 18.60
CA LYS A 299 0.28 47.95 19.81
C LYS A 299 -0.44 47.47 21.07
N LEU A 300 -1.74 47.72 21.18
CA LEU A 300 -2.54 47.27 22.32
C LEU A 300 -2.65 45.74 22.36
N HIS A 301 -2.95 45.11 21.22
CA HIS A 301 -3.03 43.66 21.10
C HIS A 301 -1.69 42.99 21.48
N PHE A 302 -0.57 43.53 21.00
CA PHE A 302 0.77 43.05 21.36
C PHE A 302 1.07 43.21 22.87
N LYS A 303 0.68 44.33 23.47
CA LYS A 303 0.90 44.59 24.91
C LYS A 303 0.12 43.61 25.79
N ASN A 304 -1.10 43.26 25.37
CA ASN A 304 -2.01 42.38 26.12
C ASN A 304 -1.78 40.89 25.85
N ALA A 305 -0.97 40.53 24.85
CA ALA A 305 -0.69 39.13 24.52
C ALA A 305 0.03 38.40 25.66
N THR A 306 -0.53 37.26 26.06
CA THR A 306 -0.02 36.40 27.16
C THR A 306 0.65 35.12 26.67
N HIS A 307 0.26 34.62 25.49
CA HIS A 307 0.73 33.36 24.90
C HIS A 307 1.27 33.59 23.48
N CYS A 308 2.21 32.74 23.07
CA CYS A 308 2.71 32.70 21.71
C CYS A 308 1.67 32.05 20.80
N HIS A 309 1.31 32.71 19.69
CA HIS A 309 0.32 32.15 18.76
C HIS A 309 0.82 30.95 17.94
N ILE A 310 2.14 30.70 17.92
CA ILE A 310 2.76 29.63 17.12
C ILE A 310 2.78 28.33 17.91
N CYS A 311 3.33 28.36 19.13
CA CYS A 311 3.49 27.16 19.97
C CYS A 311 2.46 27.07 21.11
N GLU A 312 1.60 28.09 21.26
CA GLU A 312 0.55 28.19 22.27
C GLU A 312 1.04 28.24 23.73
N LYS A 313 2.35 28.35 23.96
CA LYS A 313 2.96 28.43 25.30
C LYS A 313 3.01 29.88 25.82
N PRO A 314 3.02 30.12 27.14
CA PRO A 314 3.13 31.46 27.74
C PRO A 314 4.40 32.21 27.28
N LEU A 315 4.28 33.52 27.04
CA LEU A 315 5.40 34.35 26.54
C LEU A 315 6.46 34.63 27.61
N LEU A 316 6.07 34.79 28.88
CA LEU A 316 6.95 34.99 30.05
C LEU A 316 8.10 36.01 29.86
N GLY A 317 7.88 37.04 29.03
CA GLY A 317 8.87 38.08 28.73
C GLY A 317 9.60 37.92 27.39
N ASP A 318 9.64 36.73 26.79
CA ASP A 318 10.11 36.52 25.41
C ASP A 318 8.97 36.81 24.43
N ARG A 319 8.89 38.07 24.01
CA ARG A 319 7.77 38.60 23.22
C ARG A 319 8.27 39.45 22.06
N VAL A 320 8.15 38.92 20.85
CA VAL A 320 8.46 39.60 19.59
C VAL A 320 7.22 39.75 18.71
N ARG A 321 7.28 40.67 17.75
CA ARG A 321 6.19 40.97 16.81
C ARG A 321 6.34 40.09 15.58
N ASP A 322 5.46 39.12 15.41
CA ASP A 322 5.35 38.35 14.16
C ASP A 322 4.48 39.11 13.15
N HIS A 323 4.86 39.06 11.88
CA HIS A 323 4.13 39.72 10.80
C HIS A 323 4.25 38.91 9.52
N ASP A 324 3.31 39.13 8.61
CA ASP A 324 3.40 38.58 7.27
C ASP A 324 4.44 39.33 6.45
N HIS A 325 5.45 38.63 5.93
CA HIS A 325 6.51 39.23 5.13
C HIS A 325 6.05 39.67 3.73
N LEU A 326 4.87 39.23 3.26
CA LEU A 326 4.32 39.61 1.96
C LEU A 326 3.39 40.82 2.03
N THR A 327 2.65 40.98 3.13
CA THR A 327 1.68 42.08 3.28
C THR A 327 2.09 43.10 4.33
N GLY A 328 3.16 42.86 5.09
CA GLY A 328 3.55 43.66 6.25
C GLY A 328 2.56 43.58 7.42
N SER A 329 1.47 42.81 7.32
CA SER A 329 0.42 42.80 8.34
C SER A 329 0.91 42.12 9.62
N TYR A 330 0.78 42.81 10.75
CA TYR A 330 1.02 42.20 12.06
C TYR A 330 0.08 41.01 12.28
N ARG A 331 0.65 39.88 12.69
CA ARG A 331 -0.12 38.68 13.02
C ARG A 331 -0.44 38.71 14.50
N VAL A 332 0.50 38.27 15.35
CA VAL A 332 0.34 38.26 16.81
C VAL A 332 1.73 38.29 17.47
N ALA A 333 1.77 38.35 18.80
CA ALA A 333 2.99 38.10 19.56
C ALA A 333 3.47 36.65 19.43
N ALA A 334 4.79 36.46 19.44
CA ALA A 334 5.42 35.15 19.45
C ALA A 334 6.71 35.16 20.29
N HIS A 335 7.22 33.97 20.63
CA HIS A 335 8.59 33.80 21.11
C HIS A 335 9.58 34.11 19.98
N ASN A 336 10.76 34.63 20.32
CA ASN A 336 11.79 34.96 19.34
C ASN A 336 12.19 33.75 18.47
N ILE A 337 12.37 32.58 19.09
CA ILE A 337 12.76 31.36 18.37
C ILE A 337 11.62 30.82 17.50
N CYS A 338 10.37 30.92 17.95
CA CYS A 338 9.21 30.53 17.17
C CYS A 338 9.11 31.42 15.92
N ASN A 339 9.22 32.74 16.10
CA ASN A 339 9.19 33.72 15.01
C ASN A 339 10.29 33.47 13.95
N ILE A 340 11.54 33.24 14.37
CA ILE A 340 12.66 32.96 13.45
C ILE A 340 12.40 31.69 12.62
N ASN A 341 11.80 30.68 13.23
CA ASN A 341 11.53 29.40 12.57
C ASN A 341 10.22 29.38 11.76
N TYR A 342 9.35 30.38 11.94
CA TYR A 342 8.05 30.48 11.29
C TYR A 342 8.16 31.21 9.94
N THR A 343 8.94 30.62 9.04
CA THR A 343 9.25 31.20 7.74
C THR A 343 8.33 30.68 6.64
N LEU A 344 7.97 31.56 5.70
CA LEU A 344 7.27 31.17 4.47
C LEU A 344 8.04 30.11 3.68
N ALA A 345 7.30 29.15 3.12
CA ALA A 345 7.87 28.14 2.25
C ALA A 345 8.35 28.77 0.93
N LYS A 346 9.60 28.48 0.55
CA LYS A 346 10.19 28.89 -0.74
C LYS A 346 9.96 27.89 -1.87
N HIS A 347 9.32 26.76 -1.56
CA HIS A 347 8.94 25.76 -2.54
C HIS A 347 7.59 26.15 -3.17
N ILE A 348 7.54 26.16 -4.50
CA ILE A 348 6.33 26.49 -5.27
C ILE A 348 5.74 25.18 -5.82
N PRO A 349 4.62 24.69 -5.28
CA PRO A 349 3.99 23.49 -5.82
C PRO A 349 3.42 23.74 -7.21
N VAL A 350 3.75 22.82 -8.13
CA VAL A 350 3.10 22.71 -9.44
C VAL A 350 2.18 21.51 -9.41
N VAL A 351 0.88 21.77 -9.43
CA VAL A 351 -0.18 20.77 -9.34
C VAL A 351 -0.68 20.48 -10.75
N ILE A 352 -0.32 19.30 -11.24
CA ILE A 352 -0.87 18.72 -12.48
C ILE A 352 -1.84 17.61 -12.05
N HIS A 353 -3.00 17.53 -12.71
CA HIS A 353 -4.11 16.65 -12.34
C HIS A 353 -3.65 15.26 -11.86
N ASN A 354 -3.91 14.97 -10.56
CA ASN A 354 -3.94 13.68 -9.84
C ASN A 354 -3.61 13.90 -8.36
N LEU A 355 -4.49 14.60 -7.64
CA LEU A 355 -4.33 14.87 -6.21
C LEU A 355 -4.01 13.59 -5.43
N ARG A 356 -2.78 13.47 -4.92
CA ARG A 356 -2.52 12.66 -3.72
C ARG A 356 -3.02 13.49 -2.54
N GLY A 357 -4.30 13.34 -2.21
CA GLY A 357 -4.93 14.03 -1.09
C GLY A 357 -4.35 13.67 0.28
N PRO A 358 -4.73 14.38 1.34
CA PRO A 358 -4.26 14.12 2.71
C PRO A 358 -4.74 12.74 3.17
N ILE A 359 -3.84 11.77 3.16
CA ILE A 359 -4.11 10.35 3.48
C ILE A 359 -4.75 10.21 4.87
N TYR A 360 -4.35 11.04 5.83
CA TYR A 360 -4.84 10.96 7.21
C TYR A 360 -6.33 11.34 7.35
N ILE A 361 -6.77 12.40 6.66
CA ILE A 361 -8.20 12.78 6.66
C ILE A 361 -9.02 11.67 5.99
N GLY A 362 -8.52 11.14 4.87
CA GLY A 362 -9.15 10.01 4.19
C GLY A 362 -9.26 8.76 5.08
N PHE A 363 -8.22 8.46 5.85
CA PHE A 363 -8.22 7.36 6.82
C PHE A 363 -9.28 7.56 7.91
N SER A 364 -9.32 8.74 8.55
CA SER A 364 -10.32 9.04 9.59
C SER A 364 -11.76 8.95 9.07
N ILE A 365 -12.03 9.49 7.87
CA ILE A 365 -13.36 9.40 7.24
C ILE A 365 -13.76 7.95 6.98
N LEU A 366 -12.83 7.12 6.47
CA LEU A 366 -13.09 5.71 6.21
C LEU A 366 -13.36 4.93 7.49
N ASP A 367 -12.67 5.23 8.59
CA ASP A 367 -12.89 4.56 9.87
C ASP A 367 -14.24 4.94 10.49
N ILE A 368 -14.63 6.22 10.42
CA ILE A 368 -15.96 6.67 10.84
C ILE A 368 -17.06 5.99 10.00
N SER A 369 -16.85 5.88 8.68
CA SER A 369 -17.79 5.20 7.78
C SER A 369 -17.98 3.72 8.15
N LYS A 370 -16.91 3.00 8.52
CA LYS A 370 -17.02 1.60 8.98
C LYS A 370 -17.87 1.47 10.25
N ILE A 371 -17.75 2.40 11.18
CA ILE A 371 -18.56 2.39 12.42
C ILE A 371 -20.04 2.46 12.07
N LEU A 372 -20.45 3.34 11.15
CA LEU A 372 -21.84 3.41 10.69
C LEU A 372 -22.32 2.09 10.07
N MET A 373 -21.51 1.48 9.22
CA MET A 373 -21.83 0.18 8.60
C MET A 373 -21.94 -0.95 9.64
N TYR A 374 -21.04 -0.99 10.63
CA TYR A 374 -21.05 -1.98 11.70
C TYR A 374 -22.22 -1.79 12.65
N ASN A 375 -22.56 -0.55 13.02
CA ASN A 375 -23.73 -0.27 13.84
C ASN A 375 -25.00 -0.74 13.13
N PHE A 376 -25.16 -0.43 11.84
CA PHE A 376 -26.32 -0.92 11.09
C PHE A 376 -26.38 -2.45 10.99
N HIS A 377 -25.22 -3.12 10.80
CA HIS A 377 -25.16 -4.57 10.74
C HIS A 377 -25.47 -5.24 12.09
N TYR A 378 -24.75 -4.87 13.15
CA TYR A 378 -24.80 -5.55 14.44
C TYR A 378 -25.98 -5.09 15.30
N GLU A 379 -26.19 -3.77 15.41
CA GLU A 379 -27.21 -3.22 16.32
C GLU A 379 -28.61 -3.25 15.73
N TYR A 380 -28.75 -3.17 14.39
CA TYR A 380 -30.05 -3.20 13.72
C TYR A 380 -30.34 -4.56 13.06
N ILE A 381 -29.63 -4.94 11.99
CA ILE A 381 -29.96 -6.15 11.21
C ILE A 381 -29.83 -7.42 12.04
N LYS A 382 -28.70 -7.61 12.74
CA LYS A 382 -28.47 -8.81 13.57
C LYS A 382 -29.34 -8.84 14.82
N SER A 383 -29.68 -7.68 15.40
CA SER A 383 -30.63 -7.59 16.52
C SER A 383 -32.04 -8.00 16.09
N LYS A 384 -32.52 -7.48 14.95
CA LYS A 384 -33.89 -7.73 14.45
C LYS A 384 -34.10 -9.14 13.90
N TYR A 385 -33.18 -9.64 13.07
CA TYR A 385 -33.37 -10.89 12.34
C TYR A 385 -32.49 -12.05 12.85
N ASN A 386 -31.47 -11.77 13.66
CA ASN A 386 -30.53 -12.76 14.19
C ASN A 386 -30.06 -13.81 13.15
N THR A 387 -30.43 -15.08 13.30
CA THR A 387 -30.06 -16.18 12.40
C THR A 387 -30.82 -16.16 11.07
N ASN A 388 -31.93 -15.43 10.99
CA ASN A 388 -32.73 -15.28 9.78
C ASN A 388 -32.14 -14.24 8.81
N ALA A 389 -31.09 -13.51 9.21
CA ALA A 389 -30.31 -12.67 8.30
C ALA A 389 -28.91 -13.24 8.08
N LYS A 390 -28.59 -13.50 6.82
CA LYS A 390 -27.28 -13.92 6.36
C LYS A 390 -26.67 -12.84 5.47
N LEU A 391 -25.51 -12.33 5.88
CA LEU A 391 -24.75 -11.35 5.10
C LEU A 391 -24.06 -12.05 3.92
N LEU A 392 -24.48 -11.72 2.70
CA LEU A 392 -23.96 -12.29 1.45
C LEU A 392 -22.66 -11.62 1.03
N PHE A 393 -22.61 -10.29 1.05
CA PHE A 393 -21.37 -9.53 0.85
C PHE A 393 -21.44 -8.14 1.49
N THR A 394 -20.27 -7.52 1.61
CA THR A 394 -20.10 -6.09 1.88
C THR A 394 -19.10 -5.48 0.90
N ASP A 395 -19.40 -4.27 0.39
CA ASP A 395 -18.44 -3.46 -0.37
C ASP A 395 -18.52 -2.00 0.07
N THR A 396 -17.53 -1.56 0.86
CA THR A 396 -17.31 -0.18 1.33
C THR A 396 -18.48 0.42 2.11
N ASP A 397 -19.56 0.78 1.43
CA ASP A 397 -20.77 1.45 1.89
C ASP A 397 -22.05 0.64 1.58
N SER A 398 -21.92 -0.61 1.13
CA SER A 398 -23.05 -1.49 0.80
C SER A 398 -23.02 -2.79 1.61
N LEU A 399 -24.23 -3.28 1.94
CA LEU A 399 -24.49 -4.56 2.58
C LEU A 399 -25.57 -5.29 1.78
N CYS A 400 -25.35 -6.56 1.50
CA CYS A 400 -26.35 -7.40 0.83
C CYS A 400 -26.69 -8.59 1.72
N TYR A 401 -27.98 -8.78 1.97
CA TYR A 401 -28.50 -9.78 2.88
C TYR A 401 -29.45 -10.75 2.17
N GLU A 402 -29.40 -12.00 2.61
CA GLU A 402 -30.50 -12.94 2.51
C GLU A 402 -31.25 -12.89 3.84
N ILE A 403 -32.50 -12.45 3.82
CA ILE A 403 -33.35 -12.27 5.01
C ILE A 403 -34.59 -13.16 4.88
N VAL A 404 -34.88 -13.93 5.92
CA VAL A 404 -36.11 -14.72 6.05
C VAL A 404 -37.06 -13.99 7.01
N THR A 405 -38.16 -13.45 6.47
CA THR A 405 -39.22 -12.77 7.21
C THR A 405 -40.55 -12.96 6.49
N GLN A 406 -41.67 -12.53 7.09
CA GLN A 406 -42.99 -12.57 6.44
C GLN A 406 -43.06 -11.55 5.30
N ASP A 407 -42.71 -10.29 5.57
CA ASP A 407 -42.58 -9.24 4.56
C ASP A 407 -41.51 -8.23 4.99
N VAL A 408 -40.46 -8.09 4.18
CA VAL A 408 -39.35 -7.16 4.46
C VAL A 408 -39.76 -5.70 4.34
N TYR A 409 -40.76 -5.39 3.51
CA TYR A 409 -41.24 -4.02 3.31
C TYR A 409 -42.10 -3.57 4.49
N GLU A 410 -42.95 -4.45 5.05
CA GLU A 410 -43.65 -4.16 6.31
C GLU A 410 -42.65 -3.94 7.48
N ASP A 411 -41.57 -4.73 7.49
CA ASP A 411 -40.49 -4.55 8.47
C ASP A 411 -39.75 -3.22 8.27
N MET A 412 -39.53 -2.79 7.03
CA MET A 412 -38.92 -1.50 6.70
C MET A 412 -39.84 -0.31 7.01
N GLU A 413 -41.16 -0.47 6.86
CA GLU A 413 -42.15 0.58 7.16
C GLU A 413 -42.04 1.07 8.60
N LYS A 414 -41.95 0.11 9.55
CA LYS A 414 -41.80 0.38 10.98
C LYS A 414 -40.50 1.11 11.32
N ASP A 415 -39.48 0.90 10.49
CA ASP A 415 -38.11 1.36 10.71
C ASP A 415 -37.66 2.38 9.64
N LEU A 416 -38.59 3.08 8.98
CA LEU A 416 -38.32 4.03 7.88
C LEU A 416 -37.27 5.08 8.22
N HIS A 417 -37.12 5.43 9.50
CA HIS A 417 -36.11 6.37 9.97
C HIS A 417 -34.67 5.91 9.71
N PHE A 418 -34.40 4.63 9.43
CA PHE A 418 -33.09 4.14 9.01
C PHE A 418 -32.85 4.18 7.49
N PHE A 419 -33.91 4.31 6.68
CA PHE A 419 -33.85 4.08 5.25
C PHE A 419 -34.10 5.32 4.41
N ASP A 420 -33.41 5.41 3.27
CA ASP A 420 -33.75 6.32 2.17
C ASP A 420 -34.51 5.55 1.08
N THR A 421 -35.84 5.74 1.04
CA THR A 421 -36.77 5.14 0.08
C THR A 421 -37.21 6.13 -1.01
N SER A 422 -36.49 7.25 -1.17
CA SER A 422 -36.86 8.32 -2.12
C SER A 422 -36.71 7.91 -3.59
N ASP A 423 -36.04 6.80 -3.87
CA ASP A 423 -35.86 6.23 -5.22
C ASP A 423 -36.87 5.12 -5.57
N TYR A 424 -37.85 4.88 -4.70
CA TYR A 424 -38.94 3.94 -5.01
C TYR A 424 -39.89 4.52 -6.06
N PRO A 425 -40.62 3.68 -6.80
CA PRO A 425 -41.71 4.15 -7.65
C PRO A 425 -42.68 5.00 -6.83
N LYS A 426 -43.15 6.14 -7.37
CA LYS A 426 -44.06 7.05 -6.65
C LYS A 426 -45.38 6.39 -6.23
N THR A 427 -45.74 5.29 -6.86
CA THR A 427 -46.92 4.46 -6.55
C THR A 427 -46.68 3.47 -5.41
N HIS A 428 -45.43 3.29 -4.96
CA HIS A 428 -45.08 2.34 -3.92
C HIS A 428 -45.44 2.90 -2.53
N PRO A 429 -46.05 2.10 -1.62
CA PRO A 429 -46.47 2.56 -0.29
C PRO A 429 -45.34 3.21 0.54
N LEU A 430 -44.13 2.67 0.43
CA LEU A 430 -42.95 3.17 1.16
C LEU A 430 -42.22 4.35 0.51
N TYR A 431 -42.68 4.87 -0.63
CA TYR A 431 -42.04 6.02 -1.27
C TYR A 431 -42.10 7.24 -0.35
N ASN A 432 -40.93 7.78 0.02
CA ASN A 432 -40.84 8.92 0.92
C ASN A 432 -39.57 9.74 0.65
N GLU A 433 -39.69 11.06 0.57
CA GLU A 433 -38.56 11.98 0.34
C GLU A 433 -37.91 12.55 1.61
N ILE A 434 -38.46 12.27 2.82
CA ILE A 434 -37.94 12.80 4.10
C ILE A 434 -36.45 12.50 4.30
N ASN A 435 -36.00 11.29 3.95
CA ASN A 435 -34.62 10.85 4.15
C ASN A 435 -33.73 10.99 2.91
N LYS A 436 -34.21 11.67 1.86
CA LYS A 436 -33.51 11.80 0.57
C LYS A 436 -32.12 12.40 0.76
N LYS A 437 -31.07 11.61 0.50
CA LYS A 437 -29.65 12.01 0.62
C LYS A 437 -29.23 12.45 2.04
N VAL A 438 -29.96 12.03 3.08
CA VAL A 438 -29.55 12.28 4.47
C VAL A 438 -28.40 11.33 4.82
N LEU A 439 -27.32 11.87 5.41
CA LEU A 439 -26.13 11.09 5.75
C LEU A 439 -26.46 9.97 6.76
N GLY A 440 -25.90 8.79 6.52
CA GLY A 440 -26.04 7.61 7.38
C GLY A 440 -27.34 6.82 7.20
N LYS A 441 -28.25 7.25 6.31
CA LYS A 441 -29.44 6.47 5.94
C LYS A 441 -29.10 5.43 4.87
N MET A 442 -29.67 4.23 5.02
CA MET A 442 -29.42 3.12 4.11
C MET A 442 -30.40 3.16 2.96
N LYS A 443 -29.88 3.20 1.74
CA LYS A 443 -30.69 3.16 0.53
C LYS A 443 -30.87 1.72 0.05
N ASP A 444 -32.07 1.36 -0.36
CA ASP A 444 -32.31 0.13 -1.13
C ASP A 444 -31.87 0.34 -2.59
N GLU A 445 -30.83 -0.38 -3.00
CA GLU A 445 -30.20 -0.24 -4.31
C GLU A 445 -30.97 -0.85 -5.47
N LEU A 446 -31.99 -1.67 -5.19
CA LEU A 446 -32.83 -2.29 -6.23
C LEU A 446 -34.20 -1.60 -6.37
N SER A 447 -34.39 -0.46 -5.70
CA SER A 447 -35.58 0.40 -5.84
C SER A 447 -36.90 -0.36 -5.73
N SER A 448 -37.12 -1.14 -4.66
CA SER A 448 -38.29 -2.02 -4.42
C SER A 448 -38.34 -3.32 -5.23
N SER A 449 -37.36 -3.58 -6.09
CA SER A 449 -37.25 -4.86 -6.81
C SER A 449 -36.48 -5.89 -5.99
N LEU A 450 -37.12 -6.98 -5.59
CA LEU A 450 -36.44 -8.04 -4.82
C LEU A 450 -35.35 -8.74 -5.65
N ALA A 451 -34.20 -8.97 -5.03
CA ALA A 451 -33.16 -9.81 -5.60
C ALA A 451 -33.63 -11.26 -5.65
N ILE A 452 -33.66 -11.84 -6.85
CA ILE A 452 -34.05 -13.24 -7.08
C ILE A 452 -32.82 -14.15 -7.05
N GLU A 453 -31.68 -13.64 -7.53
CA GLU A 453 -30.44 -14.43 -7.60
C GLU A 453 -29.22 -13.56 -7.29
N PHE A 454 -28.31 -14.11 -6.50
CA PHE A 454 -27.03 -13.50 -6.16
C PHE A 454 -25.89 -14.46 -6.50
N VAL A 455 -24.84 -13.94 -7.14
CA VAL A 455 -23.60 -14.68 -7.41
C VAL A 455 -22.42 -13.83 -6.99
N GLY A 456 -21.70 -14.26 -5.95
CA GLY A 456 -20.44 -13.67 -5.51
C GLY A 456 -19.25 -14.56 -5.88
N LEU A 457 -18.32 -14.05 -6.68
CA LEU A 457 -17.11 -14.80 -7.07
C LEU A 457 -15.92 -14.50 -6.16
N LYS A 458 -15.75 -13.24 -5.77
CA LYS A 458 -14.70 -12.75 -4.85
C LYS A 458 -15.00 -11.29 -4.45
N PRO A 459 -14.25 -10.69 -3.50
CA PRO A 459 -14.47 -9.28 -3.13
C PRO A 459 -14.44 -8.33 -4.33
N LYS A 460 -15.49 -7.51 -4.45
CA LYS A 460 -15.73 -6.58 -5.57
C LYS A 460 -15.91 -7.29 -6.93
N MET A 461 -16.36 -8.55 -6.93
CA MET A 461 -16.73 -9.28 -8.14
C MET A 461 -17.98 -10.13 -7.87
N TYR A 462 -19.14 -9.57 -8.20
CA TYR A 462 -20.45 -10.14 -7.91
C TYR A 462 -21.53 -9.66 -8.88
N SER A 463 -22.66 -10.35 -8.88
CA SER A 463 -23.83 -10.01 -9.66
C SER A 463 -25.11 -10.25 -8.84
N LEU A 464 -26.05 -9.33 -8.93
CA LEU A 464 -27.41 -9.41 -8.38
C LEU A 464 -28.40 -9.33 -9.54
N LYS A 465 -29.39 -10.22 -9.55
CA LYS A 465 -30.47 -10.24 -10.54
C LYS A 465 -31.79 -10.03 -9.83
N SER A 466 -32.57 -9.07 -10.31
CA SER A 466 -33.99 -8.88 -9.96
C SER A 466 -34.87 -9.19 -11.18
N ALA A 467 -36.19 -9.00 -11.03
CA ALA A 467 -37.12 -9.13 -12.17
C ALA A 467 -36.86 -8.07 -13.26
N GLU A 468 -36.36 -6.90 -12.87
CA GLU A 468 -36.24 -5.73 -13.75
C GLU A 468 -34.81 -5.50 -14.24
N MET A 469 -33.79 -5.92 -13.48
CA MET A 469 -32.40 -5.56 -13.80
C MET A 469 -31.34 -6.55 -13.30
N GLU A 470 -30.14 -6.39 -13.85
CA GLU A 470 -28.92 -7.04 -13.39
C GLU A 470 -27.90 -5.99 -12.90
N LYS A 471 -27.61 -5.99 -11.60
CA LYS A 471 -26.50 -5.22 -11.04
C LYS A 471 -25.22 -6.06 -11.09
N LYS A 472 -24.23 -5.61 -11.85
CA LYS A 472 -22.97 -6.33 -12.08
C LYS A 472 -21.78 -5.53 -11.60
N THR A 473 -20.85 -6.15 -10.89
CA THR A 473 -19.60 -5.54 -10.45
C THR A 473 -18.45 -6.51 -10.69
N ALA A 474 -17.40 -6.08 -11.39
CA ALA A 474 -16.19 -6.87 -11.62
C ALA A 474 -14.94 -6.00 -11.52
N LYS A 475 -14.27 -6.02 -10.36
CA LYS A 475 -13.07 -5.21 -10.10
C LYS A 475 -12.00 -5.46 -11.15
N GLY A 476 -11.53 -4.36 -11.74
CA GLY A 476 -10.48 -4.36 -12.75
C GLY A 476 -11.00 -4.57 -14.18
N VAL A 477 -12.27 -4.87 -14.39
CA VAL A 477 -12.89 -4.93 -15.71
C VAL A 477 -13.48 -3.56 -16.05
N SER A 478 -13.38 -3.13 -17.31
CA SER A 478 -13.93 -1.82 -17.70
C SER A 478 -15.47 -1.84 -17.63
N LYS A 479 -16.08 -0.70 -17.28
CA LYS A 479 -17.55 -0.57 -17.21
C LYS A 479 -18.23 -0.95 -18.53
N ILE A 480 -17.64 -0.56 -19.66
CA ILE A 480 -18.14 -0.88 -21.01
C ILE A 480 -18.20 -2.39 -21.24
N ILE A 481 -17.16 -3.14 -20.86
CA ILE A 481 -17.16 -4.61 -20.98
C ILE A 481 -18.25 -5.20 -20.09
N ILE A 482 -18.37 -4.75 -18.84
CA ILE A 482 -19.39 -5.24 -17.91
C ILE A 482 -20.80 -4.98 -18.44
N GLN A 483 -21.05 -3.82 -19.04
CA GLN A 483 -22.38 -3.43 -19.52
C GLN A 483 -22.80 -4.18 -20.79
N HIS A 484 -21.89 -4.35 -21.75
CA HIS A 484 -22.25 -4.86 -23.08
C HIS A 484 -21.87 -6.33 -23.32
N GLN A 485 -20.91 -6.89 -22.58
CA GLN A 485 -20.36 -8.22 -22.85
C GLN A 485 -20.52 -9.22 -21.69
N ILE A 486 -21.00 -8.77 -20.52
CA ILE A 486 -21.15 -9.63 -19.34
C ILE A 486 -22.59 -9.57 -18.83
N ARG A 487 -23.20 -10.73 -18.62
CA ARG A 487 -24.54 -10.95 -18.06
C ARG A 487 -24.45 -11.65 -16.71
N HIS A 488 -25.53 -11.65 -15.93
CA HIS A 488 -25.58 -12.38 -14.66
C HIS A 488 -25.29 -13.87 -14.86
N PHE A 489 -25.77 -14.44 -15.97
CA PHE A 489 -25.50 -15.82 -16.37
C PHE A 489 -23.99 -16.14 -16.43
N ASP A 490 -23.15 -15.22 -16.90
CA ASP A 490 -21.70 -15.45 -17.00
C ASP A 490 -21.04 -15.57 -15.62
N TYR A 491 -21.55 -14.90 -14.59
CA TYR A 491 -21.09 -15.07 -13.21
C TYR A 491 -21.44 -16.45 -12.68
N LYS A 492 -22.67 -16.90 -12.94
CA LYS A 492 -23.15 -18.23 -12.54
C LYS A 492 -22.34 -19.34 -13.21
N GLU A 493 -22.16 -19.26 -14.52
CA GLU A 493 -21.30 -20.19 -15.27
C GLU A 493 -19.86 -20.16 -14.78
N THR A 494 -19.31 -18.98 -14.48
CA THR A 494 -17.98 -18.86 -13.91
C THR A 494 -17.87 -19.61 -12.58
N LEU A 495 -18.85 -19.47 -11.70
CA LEU A 495 -18.88 -20.13 -10.39
C LEU A 495 -19.00 -21.66 -10.53
N LEU A 496 -19.98 -22.13 -11.31
CA LEU A 496 -20.32 -23.55 -11.42
C LEU A 496 -19.34 -24.32 -12.32
N CYS A 497 -19.00 -23.77 -13.49
CA CYS A 497 -18.14 -24.43 -14.48
C CYS A 497 -16.64 -24.14 -14.26
N ARG A 498 -16.30 -23.29 -13.29
CA ARG A 498 -14.92 -22.88 -12.94
C ARG A 498 -14.10 -22.33 -14.12
N ARG A 499 -14.76 -21.68 -15.08
CA ARG A 499 -14.11 -21.07 -16.26
C ARG A 499 -13.73 -19.63 -16.01
N ARG A 500 -12.64 -19.17 -16.63
CA ARG A 500 -12.25 -17.75 -16.62
C ARG A 500 -12.75 -17.09 -17.90
N GLY A 501 -13.33 -15.90 -17.77
CA GLY A 501 -13.62 -15.06 -18.92
C GLY A 501 -12.37 -14.31 -19.40
N LEU A 502 -12.29 -14.05 -20.70
CA LEU A 502 -11.28 -13.21 -21.34
C LEU A 502 -12.00 -12.17 -22.20
N ALA A 503 -11.55 -10.92 -22.15
CA ALA A 503 -12.05 -9.84 -23.03
C ALA A 503 -10.89 -8.95 -23.50
N LYS A 504 -11.06 -8.35 -24.68
CA LYS A 504 -10.13 -7.34 -25.20
C LYS A 504 -10.43 -6.01 -24.52
N ALA A 505 -9.44 -5.42 -23.87
CA ALA A 505 -9.56 -4.14 -23.17
C ALA A 505 -8.50 -3.15 -23.66
N GLN A 506 -8.78 -1.86 -23.48
CA GLN A 506 -7.84 -0.78 -23.77
C GLN A 506 -7.50 -0.02 -22.47
N LYS A 507 -6.27 0.48 -22.37
CA LYS A 507 -5.84 1.38 -21.29
C LYS A 507 -4.82 2.38 -21.83
N ILE A 508 -4.65 3.50 -21.13
CA ILE A 508 -3.49 4.36 -21.32
C ILE A 508 -2.33 3.79 -20.49
N ALA A 509 -1.15 3.70 -21.09
CA ALA A 509 0.08 3.26 -20.45
C ALA A 509 1.23 4.18 -20.85
N SER A 510 2.26 4.27 -20.01
CA SER A 510 3.50 4.96 -20.36
C SER A 510 4.63 3.94 -20.47
N HIS A 511 5.39 4.03 -21.56
CA HIS A 511 6.61 3.24 -21.77
C HIS A 511 7.72 4.17 -22.28
N ASN A 512 8.85 4.21 -21.58
CA ASN A 512 9.97 5.12 -21.87
C ASN A 512 9.52 6.58 -22.08
N HIS A 513 8.67 7.08 -21.18
CA HIS A 513 8.08 8.43 -21.23
C HIS A 513 7.14 8.71 -22.42
N ILE A 514 6.83 7.72 -23.25
CA ILE A 514 5.84 7.83 -24.31
C ILE A 514 4.49 7.34 -23.76
N VAL A 515 3.49 8.21 -23.77
CA VAL A 515 2.12 7.86 -23.37
C VAL A 515 1.39 7.26 -24.57
N GLN A 516 0.84 6.07 -24.40
CA GLN A 516 0.21 5.30 -25.47
C GLN A 516 -1.11 4.69 -25.00
N THR A 517 -2.10 4.63 -25.91
CA THR A 517 -3.24 3.73 -25.75
C THR A 517 -2.79 2.33 -26.17
N VAL A 518 -2.97 1.36 -25.28
CA VAL A 518 -2.62 -0.04 -25.53
C VAL A 518 -3.85 -0.93 -25.41
N SER A 519 -3.99 -1.86 -26.37
CA SER A 519 -4.97 -2.93 -26.36
C SER A 519 -4.35 -4.20 -25.79
N TYR A 520 -5.05 -4.90 -24.90
CA TYR A 520 -4.55 -6.14 -24.29
C TYR A 520 -5.70 -7.11 -24.04
N GLN A 521 -5.39 -8.41 -23.99
CA GLN A 521 -6.33 -9.40 -23.45
C GLN A 521 -6.32 -9.35 -21.93
N LYS A 522 -7.50 -9.26 -21.33
CA LYS A 522 -7.68 -9.19 -19.88
C LYS A 522 -8.60 -10.32 -19.41
N SER A 523 -8.22 -10.96 -18.31
CA SER A 523 -9.13 -11.84 -17.58
C SER A 523 -10.27 -11.02 -16.96
N THR A 524 -11.51 -11.41 -17.24
CA THR A 524 -12.71 -10.76 -16.74
C THR A 524 -13.18 -11.43 -15.45
N LEU A 525 -14.15 -12.34 -15.54
CA LEU A 525 -14.66 -13.11 -14.42
C LEU A 525 -13.71 -14.26 -14.10
N SER A 526 -13.57 -14.56 -12.81
CA SER A 526 -12.70 -15.63 -12.32
C SER A 526 -13.31 -16.24 -11.06
N PRO A 527 -13.39 -17.58 -10.96
CA PRO A 527 -13.90 -18.26 -9.77
C PRO A 527 -12.86 -18.34 -8.64
N PHE A 528 -11.63 -17.87 -8.89
CA PHE A 528 -10.55 -17.95 -7.91
C PHE A 528 -10.61 -16.78 -6.93
N ASP A 529 -10.94 -17.08 -5.68
CA ASP A 529 -10.79 -16.18 -4.54
C ASP A 529 -9.59 -16.58 -3.70
N SER A 530 -8.56 -15.73 -3.66
CA SER A 530 -7.36 -15.95 -2.85
C SER A 530 -7.48 -15.39 -1.42
N LYS A 531 -8.64 -14.86 -1.04
CA LYS A 531 -8.86 -14.19 0.26
C LYS A 531 -9.74 -14.99 1.21
N ARG A 532 -10.44 -16.00 0.71
CA ARG A 532 -11.34 -16.84 1.50
C ARG A 532 -11.09 -18.31 1.21
N TYR A 533 -11.33 -19.14 2.21
CA TYR A 533 -11.34 -20.59 2.08
C TYR A 533 -12.71 -21.04 1.55
N ILE A 534 -12.73 -21.72 0.40
CA ILE A 534 -13.95 -22.24 -0.22
C ILE A 534 -14.26 -23.61 0.39
N LEU A 535 -15.49 -23.79 0.88
CA LEU A 535 -15.94 -25.05 1.47
C LEU A 535 -16.15 -26.14 0.41
N GLN A 536 -16.41 -27.37 0.87
CA GLN A 536 -16.59 -28.54 -0.01
C GLN A 536 -17.77 -28.39 -0.98
N ASP A 537 -18.79 -27.60 -0.62
CA ASP A 537 -19.92 -27.27 -1.50
C ASP A 537 -19.52 -26.42 -2.72
N GLY A 538 -18.29 -25.86 -2.73
CA GLY A 538 -17.78 -25.02 -3.80
C GLY A 538 -18.41 -23.63 -3.88
N ILE A 539 -19.30 -23.28 -2.95
CA ILE A 539 -20.10 -22.04 -2.95
C ILE A 539 -19.85 -21.25 -1.67
N SER A 540 -19.97 -21.90 -0.52
CA SER A 540 -19.80 -21.25 0.76
C SER A 540 -18.33 -20.97 1.02
N THR A 541 -18.04 -19.84 1.67
CA THR A 541 -16.67 -19.43 1.97
C THR A 541 -16.50 -18.99 3.41
N LEU A 542 -15.32 -19.23 3.97
CA LEU A 542 -14.92 -18.79 5.30
C LEU A 542 -13.69 -17.89 5.21
N ALA A 543 -13.55 -16.95 6.14
CA ALA A 543 -12.31 -16.17 6.24
C ALA A 543 -11.17 -17.07 6.74
N TYR A 544 -9.97 -16.92 6.18
CA TYR A 544 -8.80 -17.64 6.70
C TYR A 544 -8.59 -17.34 8.19
N GLY A 545 -8.42 -18.40 9.00
CA GLY A 545 -8.34 -18.30 10.47
C GLY A 545 -9.68 -18.47 11.19
N HIS A 546 -10.78 -18.72 10.48
CA HIS A 546 -12.05 -19.10 11.09
C HIS A 546 -11.94 -20.50 11.73
N PHE A 547 -12.49 -20.70 12.92
CA PHE A 547 -12.40 -21.95 13.71
C PHE A 547 -12.93 -23.23 13.05
N LYS A 548 -13.56 -23.13 11.87
CA LYS A 548 -14.15 -24.24 11.10
C LYS A 548 -13.25 -24.68 9.93
N ILE A 549 -12.13 -23.98 9.74
CA ILE A 549 -11.04 -24.29 8.80
C ILE A 549 -9.90 -24.84 9.64
#